data_AF-A0A2U8U0U2-F1
#
_entry.id   AF-A0A2U8U0U2-F1
#
_cell.length_a   1.000
_cell.length_b   1.000
_cell.length_c   1.000
_cell.angle_alpha   90.00
_cell.angle_beta   90.00
_cell.angle_gamma   90.00
#
_symmetry.space_group_name_H-M   'P 1'
#
loop_
_entity.id
_entity.type
_entity.pdbx_description
1 polymer ?
#
loop_
_entity_poly.entity_id
_entity_poly.type
_entity_poly.pdbx_seq_one_letter_code
_entity_poly.pdbx_strand_id
1 'polypeptide(L)'
;MNIETMAATVAKWASSEPLIRKAYLFGSRVRGAHKPSSDLDVAVEIFTLQGDTNPFTTWTCEAQRLKASIAGIVPVIVDLDWYGGEVETPRIHQALGQSSVVVYDVGNSTSTIPTI
;
A
#
# COMPACT_ATOMS: atom_id res chain seq x y z
N MET A 1 16.09 8.23 3.58
CA MET A 1 15.55 7.49 2.42
C MET A 1 14.55 8.41 1.71
N ASN A 2 14.64 8.56 0.38
CA ASN A 2 13.70 9.38 -0.39
C ASN A 2 12.42 8.60 -0.73
N ILE A 3 11.40 9.28 -1.25
CA ILE A 3 10.09 8.68 -1.53
C ILE A 3 10.18 7.62 -2.64
N GLU A 4 11.08 7.77 -3.59
CA GLU A 4 11.30 6.82 -4.68
C GLU A 4 11.85 5.48 -4.16
N THR A 5 12.80 5.52 -3.23
CA THR A 5 13.34 4.32 -2.59
C THR A 5 12.29 3.65 -1.68
N MET A 6 11.48 4.44 -0.99
CA MET A 6 10.36 3.92 -0.19
C MET A 6 9.33 3.24 -1.09
N ALA A 7 8.98 3.85 -2.23
CA ALA A 7 8.07 3.28 -3.22
C ALA A 7 8.56 1.93 -3.76
N ALA A 8 9.84 1.84 -4.16
CA ALA A 8 10.43 0.59 -4.61
C ALA A 8 10.44 -0.50 -3.51
N THR A 9 10.71 -0.10 -2.27
CA THR A 9 10.70 -1.03 -1.12
C THR A 9 9.29 -1.56 -0.84
N VAL A 10 8.28 -0.70 -0.85
CA VAL A 10 6.87 -1.10 -0.68
C VAL A 10 6.39 -1.94 -1.86
N ALA A 11 6.79 -1.61 -3.09
CA ALA A 11 6.48 -2.43 -4.27
C ALA A 11 7.03 -3.85 -4.13
N LYS A 12 8.29 -3.98 -3.69
CA LYS A 12 8.91 -5.28 -3.45
C LYS A 12 8.17 -6.07 -2.37
N TRP A 13 7.85 -5.45 -1.24
CA TRP A 13 7.05 -6.09 -0.19
C TRP A 13 5.68 -6.54 -0.74
N ALA A 14 4.96 -5.67 -1.45
CA ALA A 14 3.66 -5.97 -2.02
C ALA A 14 3.71 -7.15 -2.99
N SER A 15 4.75 -7.24 -3.81
CA SER A 15 4.98 -8.39 -4.72
C SER A 15 5.25 -9.72 -4.00
N SER A 16 5.70 -9.67 -2.74
CA SER A 16 5.96 -10.86 -1.92
C SER A 16 4.77 -11.33 -1.10
N GLU A 17 3.70 -10.53 -1.01
CA GLU A 17 2.49 -10.83 -0.24
C GLU A 17 1.39 -11.32 -1.18
N PRO A 18 1.02 -12.62 -1.15
CA PRO A 18 0.04 -13.19 -2.08
C PRO A 18 -1.37 -12.57 -1.97
N LEU A 19 -1.69 -11.95 -0.83
CA LEU A 19 -2.96 -11.27 -0.61
C LEU A 19 -3.06 -9.94 -1.33
N ILE A 20 -1.94 -9.27 -1.62
CA ILE A 20 -1.96 -7.91 -2.14
C ILE A 20 -2.20 -7.96 -3.64
N ARG A 21 -3.30 -7.33 -4.06
CA ARG A 21 -3.64 -7.13 -5.46
C ARG A 21 -3.03 -5.84 -6.00
N LYS A 22 -3.06 -4.78 -5.18
CA LYS A 22 -2.59 -3.45 -5.56
C LYS A 22 -2.14 -2.69 -4.32
N ALA A 23 -1.08 -1.89 -4.45
CA ALA A 23 -0.58 -1.02 -3.39
C ALA A 23 -0.36 0.40 -3.88
N TYR A 24 -0.71 1.36 -3.02
CA TYR A 24 -0.60 2.79 -3.25
C TYR A 24 0.23 3.41 -2.14
N LEU A 25 1.11 4.35 -2.50
CA LEU A 25 1.56 5.36 -1.56
C LEU A 25 0.67 6.58 -1.68
N PHE A 26 0.37 7.23 -0.56
CA PHE A 26 -0.42 8.47 -0.57
C PHE A 26 0.04 9.43 0.53
N GLY A 27 -0.78 10.47 0.77
CA GLY A 27 -0.61 11.33 1.92
C GLY A 27 0.56 12.32 1.83
N SER A 28 1.15 12.66 2.97
CA SER A 28 2.01 13.85 3.08
C SER A 28 3.33 13.71 2.31
N ARG A 29 3.91 12.51 2.27
CA ARG A 29 5.18 12.23 1.57
C ARG A 29 5.03 12.34 0.06
N VAL A 30 3.94 11.80 -0.48
CA VAL A 30 3.62 11.89 -1.91
C VAL A 30 3.34 13.34 -2.34
N ARG A 31 2.69 14.14 -1.47
CA ARG A 31 2.43 15.57 -1.73
C ARG A 31 3.66 16.47 -1.60
N GLY A 32 4.77 15.96 -1.07
CA GLY A 32 5.94 16.79 -0.72
C GLY A 32 5.72 17.71 0.48
N ALA A 33 4.63 17.54 1.23
CA ALA A 33 4.28 18.33 2.42
C ALA A 33 4.66 17.64 3.75
N HIS A 34 5.50 16.61 3.69
CA HIS A 34 5.88 15.82 4.84
C HIS A 34 6.91 16.53 5.73
N LYS A 35 6.92 16.15 7.01
CA LYS A 35 8.00 16.47 7.95
C LYS A 35 8.97 15.28 8.03
N PRO A 36 10.19 15.47 8.55
CA PRO A 36 11.12 14.35 8.74
C PRO A 36 10.51 13.20 9.55
N SER A 37 9.68 13.51 10.55
CA SER A 37 8.99 12.55 11.42
C SER A 37 7.66 12.02 10.89
N SER A 38 7.23 12.41 9.69
CA SER A 38 5.99 11.88 9.11
C SER A 38 6.10 10.37 8.87
N ASP A 39 4.99 9.68 9.03
CA ASP A 39 4.78 8.31 8.56
C ASP A 39 4.83 8.20 7.03
N LEU A 40 4.75 6.96 6.55
CA LEU A 40 4.49 6.61 5.17
C LEU A 40 3.10 5.97 5.08
N ASP A 41 2.17 6.69 4.45
CA ASP A 41 0.81 6.22 4.22
C ASP A 41 0.77 5.22 3.06
N VAL A 42 0.27 4.01 3.32
CA VAL A 42 0.15 2.92 2.35
C VAL A 42 -1.28 2.40 2.32
N ALA A 43 -1.90 2.35 1.16
CA ALA A 43 -3.21 1.72 0.99
C ALA A 43 -3.06 0.46 0.12
N VAL A 44 -3.81 -0.60 0.44
CA VAL A 44 -3.81 -1.84 -0.33
C VAL A 44 -5.21 -2.29 -0.73
N GLU A 45 -5.32 -2.78 -1.95
CA GLU A 45 -6.42 -3.64 -2.37
C GLU A 45 -5.94 -5.08 -2.26
N ILE A 46 -6.79 -5.96 -1.71
CA ILE A 46 -6.44 -7.35 -1.46
C ILE A 46 -7.39 -8.30 -2.18
N PHE A 47 -6.91 -9.52 -2.42
CA PHE A 47 -7.77 -10.62 -2.82
C PHE A 47 -8.60 -11.11 -1.64
N THR A 48 -9.79 -11.65 -1.93
CA THR A 48 -10.58 -12.41 -0.96
C THR A 48 -9.97 -13.80 -0.78
N LEU A 49 -9.70 -14.21 0.46
CA LEU A 49 -9.27 -15.57 0.75
C LEU A 49 -10.41 -16.58 0.55
N GLN A 50 -10.05 -17.81 0.25
CA GLN A 50 -11.03 -18.89 0.14
C GLN A 50 -11.75 -19.09 1.48
N GLY A 51 -13.08 -19.01 1.45
CA GLY A 51 -13.93 -19.14 2.64
C GLY A 51 -14.40 -17.81 3.22
N ASP A 52 -13.75 -16.70 2.86
CA ASP A 52 -14.22 -15.35 3.21
C ASP A 52 -15.28 -14.87 2.24
N THR A 53 -16.20 -14.02 2.72
CA THR A 53 -17.32 -13.52 1.92
C THR A 53 -16.94 -12.37 1.00
N ASN A 54 -15.95 -11.55 1.38
CA ASN A 54 -15.48 -10.38 0.63
C ASN A 54 -14.07 -9.94 1.11
N PRO A 55 -13.42 -8.99 0.41
CA PRO A 55 -12.10 -8.49 0.80
C PRO A 55 -12.06 -7.85 2.20
N PHE A 56 -13.16 -7.24 2.67
CA PHE A 56 -13.20 -6.66 4.01
C PHE A 56 -13.08 -7.72 5.11
N THR A 57 -13.74 -8.88 4.94
CA THR A 57 -13.59 -10.02 5.85
C THR A 57 -12.16 -10.51 5.88
N THR A 58 -11.52 -10.68 4.72
CA THR A 58 -10.10 -11.06 4.65
C THR A 58 -9.20 -10.03 5.33
N TRP A 59 -9.43 -8.73 5.09
CA TRP A 59 -8.66 -7.67 5.74
C TRP A 59 -8.81 -7.72 7.25
N THR A 60 -10.02 -7.89 7.77
CA THR A 60 -10.29 -7.95 9.21
C THR A 60 -9.50 -9.07 9.89
N CYS A 61 -9.32 -10.20 9.22
CA CYS A 61 -8.53 -11.33 9.71
C CYS A 61 -7.01 -11.12 9.56
N GLU A 62 -6.56 -10.56 8.43
CA GLU A 62 -5.15 -10.54 8.03
C GLU A 62 -4.42 -9.23 8.29
N ALA A 63 -5.13 -8.14 8.64
CA ALA A 63 -4.56 -6.80 8.78
C ALA A 63 -3.37 -6.76 9.74
N GLN A 64 -3.45 -7.47 10.88
CA GLN A 64 -2.35 -7.48 11.85
C GLN A 64 -1.10 -8.18 11.30
N ARG A 65 -1.27 -9.28 10.56
CA ARG A 65 -0.16 -9.99 9.92
C ARG A 65 0.51 -9.11 8.86
N LEU A 66 -0.27 -8.45 8.02
CA LEU A 66 0.23 -7.54 6.98
C LEU A 66 0.91 -6.31 7.57
N LYS A 67 0.34 -5.71 8.62
CA LYS A 67 0.97 -4.60 9.35
C LYS A 67 2.30 -5.01 9.96
N ALA A 68 2.39 -6.23 10.50
CA ALA A 68 3.65 -6.75 11.01
C ALA A 68 4.68 -7.03 9.90
N SER A 69 4.26 -7.52 8.73
CA SER A 69 5.20 -7.87 7.65
C SER A 69 5.78 -6.65 6.93
N ILE A 70 5.05 -5.53 6.88
CA ILE A 70 5.56 -4.27 6.32
C ILE A 70 6.35 -3.42 7.33
N ALA A 71 6.18 -3.68 8.64
CA ALA A 71 6.82 -2.88 9.67
C ALA A 71 8.36 -2.91 9.52
N GLY A 72 8.97 -1.73 9.48
CA GLY A 72 10.43 -1.57 9.48
C GLY A 72 11.12 -1.82 8.14
N ILE A 73 10.39 -2.12 7.05
CA ILE A 73 11.03 -2.22 5.72
C ILE A 73 11.55 -0.86 5.23
N VAL A 74 11.00 0.23 5.75
CA VAL A 74 11.45 1.62 5.55
C VAL A 74 11.79 2.27 6.90
N PRO A 75 12.64 3.31 6.96
CA PRO A 75 13.10 3.92 8.21
C PRO A 75 12.08 4.89 8.86
N VAL A 76 10.79 4.69 8.59
CA VAL A 76 9.67 5.47 9.12
C VAL A 76 8.53 4.53 9.48
N ILE A 77 7.61 4.99 10.32
CA ILE A 77 6.39 4.23 10.59
C ILE A 77 5.60 4.11 9.30
N VAL A 78 5.13 2.91 8.99
CA VAL A 78 4.20 2.67 7.90
C VAL A 78 2.80 2.63 8.49
N ASP A 79 1.92 3.50 8.01
CA ASP A 79 0.50 3.39 8.28
C ASP A 79 -0.17 2.65 7.12
N LEU A 80 -0.66 1.44 7.40
CA LEU A 80 -1.21 0.54 6.38
C LEU A 80 -2.72 0.45 6.53
N ASP A 81 -3.41 0.85 5.47
CA ASP A 81 -4.87 0.82 5.35
C ASP A 81 -5.34 -0.09 4.21
N TRP A 82 -6.53 -0.63 4.38
CA TRP A 82 -7.26 -1.29 3.30
C TRP A 82 -8.06 -0.28 2.48
N TYR A 83 -8.06 -0.48 1.18
CA TYR A 83 -8.87 0.26 0.22
C TYR A 83 -9.91 -0.67 -0.40
N GLY A 84 -11.18 -0.47 -0.02
CA GLY A 84 -12.35 -1.20 -0.53
C GLY A 84 -13.14 -0.43 -1.61
N GLY A 85 -12.54 0.61 -2.20
CA GLY A 85 -13.22 1.50 -3.12
C GLY A 85 -13.94 2.67 -2.44
N GLU A 86 -14.62 3.48 -3.25
CA GLU A 86 -15.26 4.73 -2.82
C GLU A 86 -16.35 4.53 -1.75
N VAL A 87 -17.14 3.47 -1.88
CA VAL A 87 -18.28 3.22 -0.98
C VAL A 87 -17.81 2.69 0.38
N GLU A 88 -16.93 1.69 0.39
CA GLU A 88 -16.50 1.06 1.64
C GLU A 88 -15.46 1.91 2.39
N THR A 89 -14.63 2.65 1.65
CA THR A 89 -13.52 3.42 2.20
C THR A 89 -13.46 4.85 1.65
N PRO A 90 -14.52 5.67 1.83
CA PRO A 90 -14.64 6.99 1.18
C PRO A 90 -13.52 7.96 1.54
N ARG A 91 -13.00 7.89 2.78
CA ARG A 91 -11.87 8.72 3.21
C ARG A 91 -10.56 8.33 2.53
N ILE A 92 -10.28 7.02 2.41
CA ILE A 92 -9.11 6.52 1.70
C ILE A 92 -9.24 6.85 0.21
N HIS A 93 -10.42 6.64 -0.38
CA HIS A 93 -10.70 7.01 -1.77
C HIS A 93 -10.38 8.49 -2.05
N GLN A 94 -10.89 9.39 -1.19
CA GLN A 94 -10.61 10.82 -1.30
C GLN A 94 -9.11 11.13 -1.19
N ALA A 95 -8.42 10.52 -0.23
CA ALA A 95 -6.97 10.71 -0.04
C ALA A 95 -6.16 10.22 -1.25
N LEU A 96 -6.52 9.06 -1.81
CA LEU A 96 -5.91 8.52 -3.02
C LEU A 96 -6.14 9.43 -4.23
N GLY A 97 -7.35 9.97 -4.38
CA GLY A 97 -7.70 10.91 -5.45
C GLY A 97 -7.01 12.26 -5.35
N GLN A 98 -6.66 12.71 -4.14
CA GLN A 98 -5.89 13.94 -3.94
C GLN A 98 -4.43 13.78 -4.35
N SER A 99 -3.79 12.68 -3.94
CA SER A 99 -2.37 12.46 -4.15
C SER A 99 -2.00 11.01 -3.86
N SER A 100 -1.79 10.22 -4.90
CA SER A 100 -1.28 8.86 -4.76
C SER A 100 -0.37 8.46 -5.91
N VAL A 101 0.44 7.44 -5.65
CA VAL A 101 1.23 6.73 -6.63
C VAL A 101 0.94 5.24 -6.47
N VAL A 102 0.53 4.58 -7.54
CA VAL A 102 0.46 3.12 -7.59
C VAL A 102 1.88 2.59 -7.63
N VAL A 103 2.27 1.80 -6.63
CA VAL A 103 3.62 1.22 -6.55
C VAL A 103 3.64 -0.26 -6.88
N TYR A 104 2.50 -0.93 -6.82
CA TYR A 104 2.35 -2.32 -7.21
C TYR A 104 0.92 -2.57 -7.71
N ASP A 105 0.77 -3.32 -8.79
CA ASP A 105 -0.51 -3.78 -9.33
C ASP A 105 -0.29 -5.11 -10.06
N VAL A 106 -0.94 -6.18 -9.60
CA VAL A 106 -0.88 -7.50 -10.24
C VAL A 106 -1.34 -7.41 -11.71
N GLY A 107 -2.28 -6.52 -12.04
CA GLY A 107 -2.78 -6.32 -13.40
C GLY A 107 -1.86 -5.48 -14.29
N ASN A 108 -0.83 -4.84 -13.74
CA ASN A 108 0.01 -3.87 -14.45
C ASN A 108 1.51 -4.10 -14.23
N SER A 109 1.92 -5.34 -13.92
CA SER A 109 3.32 -5.72 -13.68
C SER A 109 4.15 -5.72 -14.97
N THR A 110 4.33 -4.56 -15.59
CA THR A 110 5.44 -4.34 -16.51
C THR A 110 6.72 -4.20 -15.69
N SER A 111 7.49 -5.27 -15.72
CA SER A 111 8.88 -5.35 -15.27
C SER A 111 9.68 -4.14 -15.78
N THR A 112 10.00 -3.18 -14.90
CA THR A 112 11.05 -2.18 -15.15
C THR A 112 12.29 -2.60 -14.37
N ILE A 113 13.02 -3.55 -14.96
CA ILE A 113 14.43 -3.78 -14.62
C ILE A 113 15.20 -2.52 -15.04
N PRO A 114 15.97 -1.85 -14.16
CA PRO A 114 16.89 -0.81 -14.58
C PRO A 114 17.97 -1.46 -15.45
N THR A 115 18.07 -1.03 -16.70
CA THR A 115 19.22 -1.39 -17.55
C THR A 115 20.44 -0.69 -16.98
N ILE A 116 21.46 -1.48 -16.65
CA ILE A 116 22.82 -1.07 -16.25
C ILE A 116 23.54 -0.36 -17.39
#